data_AF-A0A067RRT9-F1
#
_entry.id   AF-A0A067RRT9-F1
#
_cell.length_a   1.000
_cell.length_b   1.000
_cell.length_c   1.000
_cell.angle_alpha   90.00
_cell.angle_beta   90.00
_cell.angle_gamma   90.00
#
_symmetry.space_group_name_H-M   'P 1'
#
loop_
_entity.id
_entity.type
_entity.pdbx_description
1 polymer ?
#
loop_
_entity_poly.entity_id
_entity_poly.type
_entity_poly.pdbx_seq_one_letter_code
_entity_poly.pdbx_strand_id
1 'polypeptide(L)' 'MERFACPTPDRMGRYRCIDDLVLCDGFIDCPSGEDEDRQACMFYKTTKAHLDVLADALLRWARGR' A
#
# COMPACT_ATOMS: atom_id res chain seq x y z
N MET A 1 4.52 -3.27 11.77
CA MET A 1 4.69 -2.16 10.84
C MET A 1 4.81 -2.75 9.46
N GLU A 2 3.75 -2.54 8.69
CA GLU A 2 3.71 -2.91 7.29
C GLU A 2 4.25 -1.74 6.48
N ARG A 3 4.98 -2.04 5.40
CA ARG A 3 5.54 -1.01 4.52
C ARG A 3 4.87 -1.05 3.18
N PHE A 4 4.64 0.13 2.63
CA PHE A 4 3.98 0.32 1.35
C PHE A 4 4.86 1.08 0.39
N ALA A 5 4.95 0.60 -0.85
CA ALA A 5 5.62 1.34 -1.91
C ALA A 5 4.68 2.41 -2.47
N CYS A 6 5.17 3.64 -2.56
CA CYS A 6 4.52 4.69 -3.33
C CYS A 6 4.45 4.27 -4.80
N PRO A 7 3.29 4.44 -5.47
CA PRO A 7 3.10 3.98 -6.83
C PRO A 7 3.92 4.81 -7.85
N THR A 8 4.11 6.11 -7.61
CA THR A 8 4.99 6.95 -8.44
C THR A 8 6.42 6.94 -7.91
N PRO A 9 7.44 6.74 -8.78
CA PRO A 9 8.83 6.88 -8.38
C PRO A 9 9.21 8.34 -8.08
N ASP A 10 10.26 8.53 -7.29
CA ASP A 10 10.84 9.85 -7.04
C ASP A 10 11.46 10.47 -8.31
N ARG A 11 11.94 11.71 -8.21
CA ARG A 11 12.60 12.43 -9.32
C ARG A 11 13.85 11.73 -9.86
N MET A 12 14.42 10.78 -9.11
CA MET A 12 15.58 9.97 -9.51
C MET A 12 15.17 8.58 -10.03
N GLY A 13 13.87 8.31 -10.16
CA GLY A 13 13.35 7.02 -10.63
C GLY A 13 13.30 5.93 -9.56
N ARG A 14 13.40 6.27 -8.27
CA ARG A 14 13.41 5.28 -7.18
C ARG A 14 12.04 5.17 -6.53
N TYR A 15 11.62 3.94 -6.23
CA TYR A 15 10.41 3.69 -5.45
C TYR A 15 10.65 4.02 -3.97
N ARG A 16 9.82 4.90 -3.42
CA ARG A 16 9.80 5.23 -2.00
C ARG A 16 8.89 4.25 -1.27
N CYS A 17 9.30 3.78 -0.10
CA CYS A 17 8.42 3.00 0.78
C CYS A 17 8.13 3.77 2.06
N ILE A 18 6.86 3.80 2.45
CA ILE A 18 6.33 4.47 3.63
C ILE A 18 5.75 3.46 4.61
N ASP A 19 5.53 3.88 5.84
CA ASP A 19 4.99 3.04 6.91
C ASP A 19 3.45 3.11 6.94
N ASP A 20 2.79 2.10 7.51
CA ASP A 20 1.33 2.08 7.66
C ASP A 20 0.78 3.20 8.55
N LEU A 21 1.62 3.74 9.45
CA LEU A 21 1.26 4.83 10.35
C LEU A 21 1.19 6.21 9.68
N VAL A 22 1.89 6.38 8.55
CA VAL A 22 1.95 7.66 7.81
C VAL A 22 1.05 7.64 6.56
N LEU A 23 0.20 6.62 6.42
CA LEU A 23 -0.84 6.63 5.41
C LEU A 23 -2.05 7.42 5.91
N CYS A 24 -2.48 8.41 5.14
CA CYS A 24 -3.67 9.20 5.43
C CYS A 24 -3.57 9.94 6.78
N ASP A 25 -2.36 10.40 7.11
CA ASP A 25 -2.07 11.15 8.34
C ASP A 25 -2.17 12.67 8.14
N GLY A 26 -2.40 13.11 6.89
CA GLY A 26 -2.53 14.50 6.49
C GLY A 26 -1.23 15.13 5.98
N PHE A 27 -0.14 14.35 5.89
CA PHE A 27 1.13 14.78 5.32
C PHE A 27 1.41 14.02 4.01
N ILE A 28 1.94 14.73 3.02
CA ILE A 28 2.34 14.10 1.75
C ILE A 28 3.68 13.39 1.96
N ASP A 29 3.66 12.07 2.07
CA ASP A 29 4.83 11.22 2.16
C ASP A 29 5.24 10.58 0.83
N CYS A 30 4.30 10.38 -0.10
CA CYS A 30 4.63 9.91 -1.45
C CYS A 30 4.95 11.04 -2.43
N PRO A 31 5.76 10.80 -3.49
CA PRO A 31 6.21 11.84 -4.42
C PRO A 31 5.08 12.63 -5.11
N SER A 32 3.92 12.00 -5.33
CA SER A 32 2.75 12.63 -5.95
C SER A 32 1.57 12.78 -4.97
N GLY A 33 1.78 12.56 -3.67
CA GLY A 33 0.73 12.63 -2.64
C GLY A 33 -0.32 11.53 -2.74
N GLU A 34 0.01 10.38 -3.32
CA GLU A 34 -0.93 9.27 -3.49
C GLU A 34 -1.36 8.62 -2.18
N ASP A 35 -0.53 8.74 -1.15
CA ASP A 35 -0.81 8.33 0.23
C ASP A 35 -1.91 9.16 0.90
N GLU A 36 -2.18 10.36 0.39
CA GLU A 36 -3.21 11.30 0.88
C GLU A 36 -4.36 11.48 -0.12
N ASP A 37 -4.45 10.62 -1.14
CA ASP A 37 -5.61 10.63 -2.04
C ASP A 37 -6.88 10.27 -1.26
N ARG A 38 -7.89 11.14 -1.36
CA ARG A 38 -9.13 11.01 -0.56
C ARG A 38 -9.89 9.73 -0.86
N GLN A 39 -9.91 9.28 -2.12
CA GLN A 39 -10.62 8.06 -2.49
C GLN A 39 -9.84 6.83 -2.00
N ALA A 40 -8.52 6.84 -2.18
CA ALA A 40 -7.65 5.79 -1.69
C ALA A 40 -7.75 5.65 -0.17
N CYS A 41 -7.65 6.75 0.59
CA CYS A 41 -7.71 6.75 2.05
C CYS A 41 -8.98 6.13 2.63
N MET A 42 -10.12 6.33 1.98
CA MET A 42 -11.39 5.74 2.42
C MET A 42 -11.41 4.21 2.33
N PHE A 43 -10.71 3.64 1.35
CA PHE A 43 -10.79 2.21 1.04
C PHE A 43 -9.49 1.44 1.29
N TYR A 44 -8.39 2.12 1.61
CA TYR A 44 -7.05 1.52 1.63
C TYR A 44 -6.95 0.32 2.57
N LYS A 45 -7.29 0.50 3.84
CA LYS A 45 -7.19 -0.55 4.88
C LYS A 45 -8.09 -1.75 4.54
N THR A 46 -9.32 -1.48 4.10
CA THR A 46 -10.29 -2.52 3.73
C THR A 46 -9.83 -3.31 2.50
N THR A 47 -9.36 -2.62 1.45
CA THR A 47 -8.91 -3.23 0.20
C THR A 47 -7.68 -4.10 0.43
N LYS A 48 -6.74 -3.61 1.24
CA LYS A 48 -5.56 -4.36 1.67
C LYS A 48 -5.93 -5.65 2.40
N ALA A 49 -6.80 -5.57 3.41
CA ALA A 49 -7.20 -6.75 4.17
C ALA A 49 -7.79 -7.85 3.27
N HIS A 50 -8.61 -7.46 2.28
CA HIS A 50 -9.15 -8.42 1.30
C HIS A 50 -8.08 -8.98 0.36
N LEU A 51 -7.14 -8.15 -0.09
CA LEU A 51 -5.99 -8.61 -0.90
C LEU A 51 -5.12 -9.60 -0.15
N ASP A 52 -4.86 -9.38 1.14
CA ASP A 52 -4.05 -10.28 1.96
C ASP A 52 -4.72 -11.65 2.14
N VAL A 53 -6.06 -11.68 2.31
CA VAL A 53 -6.83 -12.93 2.33
C VAL A 53 -6.74 -13.68 1.01
N LEU A 54 -6.86 -12.97 -0.11
CA LEU A 54 -6.75 -13.58 -1.44
C LEU A 54 -5.33 -14.10 -1.71
N ALA A 55 -4.31 -13.31 -1.35
CA ALA A 55 -2.91 -13.70 -1.49
C ALA A 55 -2.60 -14.95 -0.67
N ASP A 56 -3.07 -15.04 0.58
CA ASP A 56 -2.89 -16.23 1.41
C ASP A 56 -3.62 -17.45 0.82
N ALA A 57 -4.85 -17.29 0.34
CA ALA A 57 -5.59 -18.37 -0.32
C ALA A 57 -4.85 -18.90 -1.57
N LEU A 58 -4.34 -18.00 -2.41
CA LEU A 58 -3.54 -18.36 -3.59
C LEU A 58 -2.23 -19.05 -3.23
N LEU A 59 -1.54 -18.56 -2.18
CA LEU A 59 -0.29 -19.16 -1.71
C LEU A 59 -0.51 -20.55 -1.10
N ARG A 60 -1.63 -20.79 -0.40
CA ARG A 60 -1.99 -22.12 0.10
C ARG A 60 -2.26 -23.07 -1.05
N TRP A 61 -3.07 -22.65 -2.02
CA TRP A 61 -3.35 -23.41 -3.23
C TRP A 61 -2.07 -23.77 -3.99
N ALA A 62 -1.17 -22.80 -4.23
CA ALA A 62 0.08 -23.04 -4.95
C ALA A 62 1.02 -24.00 -4.21
N ARG A 63 0.93 -24.08 -2.88
CA ARG A 63 1.72 -25.00 -2.04
C ARG A 63 1.09 -26.40 -1.92
N GLY A 64 -0.05 -26.65 -2.58
CA GLY A 64 -0.75 -27.93 -2.52
C GLY A 64 -1.37 -28.24 -1.15
N ARG A 65 -1.75 -27.19 -0.40
CA ARG A 65 -2.43 -27.28 0.90
C ARG A 65 -3.85 -26.73 0.82
#